data_AF-A0A0E3SQM1-F1
#
_entry.id   AF-A0A0E3SQM1-F1
#
_cell.length_a   1.000
_cell.length_b   1.000
_cell.length_c   1.000
_cell.angle_alpha   90.00
_cell.angle_beta   90.00
_cell.angle_gamma   90.00
#
_symmetry.space_group_name_H-M   'P 1'
#
loop_
_entity.id
_entity.type
_entity.pdbx_description
1 polymer ?
#
loop_
_entity_poly.entity_id
_entity_poly.type
_entity_poly.pdbx_seq_one_letter_code
_entity_poly.pdbx_strand_id
1 'polypeptide(L)'
;MEATGYSFPSTHSALAFATAMFLHSKAGKYSPLLWTGALLMAVSRVFAGVHYPSDVMAGAVLGIVMGYLWVRIGSAVNMYVEKRADQD
;
A
#
# COMPACT_ATOMS: atom_id res chain seq x y z
N MET A 1 13.54 -17.43 -3.09
CA MET A 1 14.25 -16.15 -3.30
C MET A 1 14.41 -15.50 -1.95
N GLU A 2 15.53 -15.75 -1.28
CA GLU A 2 15.90 -15.01 -0.08
C GLU A 2 16.30 -13.60 -0.51
N ALA A 3 15.67 -12.58 0.06
CA ALA A 3 16.09 -11.20 -0.13
C ALA A 3 17.38 -11.00 0.67
N THR A 4 18.51 -10.92 -0.02
CA THR A 4 19.87 -10.80 0.55
C THR A 4 20.22 -9.39 1.02
N GLY A 5 19.26 -8.61 1.54
CA GLY A 5 19.54 -7.25 1.98
C GLY A 5 18.39 -6.65 2.79
N TYR A 6 18.68 -6.36 4.06
CA TYR A 6 17.89 -5.59 5.02
C TYR A 6 16.44 -6.01 5.24
N SER A 7 16.15 -6.57 6.43
CA SER A 7 14.78 -6.87 6.91
C SER A 7 13.90 -5.63 7.10
N PHE A 8 14.45 -4.43 6.89
CA PHE A 8 13.83 -3.15 7.17
C PHE A 8 13.76 -2.25 5.93
N PRO A 9 12.60 -1.62 5.65
CA PRO A 9 11.27 -1.95 6.16
C PRO A 9 10.72 -3.23 5.51
N SER A 10 9.69 -3.85 6.09
CA SER A 10 9.09 -5.06 5.50
C SER A 10 8.38 -4.74 4.17
N THR A 11 8.96 -5.16 3.04
CA THR A 11 8.35 -5.02 1.70
C THR A 11 6.96 -5.65 1.60
N HIS A 12 6.73 -6.79 2.26
CA HIS A 12 5.43 -7.46 2.27
C HIS A 12 4.37 -6.61 2.98
N SER A 13 4.74 -5.99 4.10
CA SER A 13 3.88 -5.04 4.80
C SER A 13 3.63 -3.80 3.92
N ALA A 14 4.69 -3.20 3.38
CA ALA A 14 4.58 -2.01 2.54
C ALA A 14 3.68 -2.20 1.32
N LEU A 15 3.82 -3.31 0.60
CA LEU A 15 2.98 -3.62 -0.56
C LEU A 15 1.52 -3.87 -0.16
N ALA A 16 1.27 -4.61 0.92
CA ALA A 16 -0.09 -4.92 1.36
C ALA A 16 -0.84 -3.65 1.77
N PHE A 17 -0.19 -2.77 2.54
CA PHE A 17 -0.78 -1.50 2.97
C PHE A 17 -0.91 -0.48 1.81
N ALA A 18 0.05 -0.43 0.88
CA ALA A 18 -0.07 0.41 -0.32
C ALA A 18 -1.23 -0.03 -1.21
N THR A 19 -1.40 -1.34 -1.39
CA THR A 19 -2.50 -1.93 -2.17
C THR A 19 -3.84 -1.65 -1.51
N ALA A 20 -3.94 -1.83 -0.18
CA ALA A 20 -5.15 -1.51 0.57
C ALA A 20 -5.51 -0.02 0.44
N MET A 21 -4.53 0.88 0.54
CA MET A 21 -4.76 2.32 0.38
C MET A 21 -5.17 2.69 -1.04
N PHE A 22 -4.50 2.16 -2.07
CA PHE A 22 -4.83 2.44 -3.46
C PHE A 22 -6.26 2.00 -3.82
N LEU A 23 -6.65 0.81 -3.36
CA LEU A 23 -7.98 0.25 -3.65
C LEU A 23 -9.06 0.76 -2.70
N HIS A 24 -8.72 1.42 -1.58
CA HIS A 24 -9.68 1.90 -0.58
C HIS A 24 -10.81 2.74 -1.21
N SER A 25 -10.46 3.68 -2.09
CA SER A 25 -11.43 4.56 -2.76
C SER A 25 -12.30 3.84 -3.80
N LYS A 26 -11.79 2.75 -4.40
CA LYS A 26 -12.51 1.96 -5.42
C LYS A 26 -13.33 0.81 -4.83
N ALA A 27 -12.94 0.30 -3.66
CA ALA A 27 -13.51 -0.89 -3.06
C ALA A 27 -14.85 -0.64 -2.34
N GLY A 28 -15.17 0.63 -2.02
CA GLY A 28 -16.42 1.00 -1.36
C GLY A 28 -16.65 0.17 -0.09
N LYS A 29 -17.77 -0.57 -0.03
CA LYS A 29 -18.14 -1.44 1.09
C LYS A 29 -17.16 -2.58 1.38
N TYR A 30 -16.32 -2.96 0.43
CA TYR A 30 -15.31 -4.01 0.60
C TYR A 30 -13.99 -3.47 1.15
N SER A 31 -13.86 -2.17 1.34
CA SER A 31 -12.61 -1.61 1.86
C SER A 31 -12.17 -2.19 3.20
N PRO A 32 -13.05 -2.48 4.18
CA PRO A 32 -12.63 -3.11 5.44
C PRO A 32 -11.94 -4.46 5.20
N LEU A 33 -12.34 -5.22 4.19
CA LEU A 33 -11.73 -6.51 3.86
C LEU A 33 -10.27 -6.36 3.40
N LEU A 34 -9.96 -5.29 2.65
CA LEU A 34 -8.60 -5.00 2.19
C LEU A 34 -7.68 -4.64 3.35
N TRP A 35 -8.17 -3.83 4.30
CA TRP A 35 -7.42 -3.47 5.50
C TRP A 35 -7.21 -4.68 6.42
N THR A 36 -8.22 -5.54 6.56
CA THR A 36 -8.08 -6.81 7.28
C THR A 36 -7.04 -7.72 6.61
N GLY A 37 -7.05 -7.83 5.27
CA GLY A 37 -6.04 -8.58 4.52
C GLY A 37 -4.63 -8.03 4.74
N ALA A 38 -4.45 -6.71 4.71
CA ALA A 38 -3.16 -6.07 4.98
C ALA A 38 -2.70 -6.33 6.42
N LEU A 39 -3.61 -6.29 7.39
CA LEU A 39 -3.31 -6.60 8.78
C LEU A 39 -2.94 -8.07 8.98
N LEU A 40 -3.64 -9.00 8.33
CA LEU A 40 -3.31 -10.42 8.38
C LEU A 40 -1.93 -10.71 7.78
N MET A 41 -1.58 -10.04 6.68
CA MET A 41 -0.24 -10.11 6.10
C MET A 41 0.82 -9.57 7.07
N ALA A 42 0.57 -8.42 7.69
CA ALA A 42 1.45 -7.81 8.68
C ALA A 42 1.71 -8.75 9.87
N VAL A 43 0.63 -9.32 10.41
CA VAL A 43 0.66 -10.29 11.52
C VAL A 43 1.42 -11.55 11.10
N SER A 44 1.15 -12.11 9.93
CA SER A 44 1.86 -13.30 9.40
C SER A 44 3.38 -13.10 9.38
N ARG A 45 3.86 -11.89 9.03
CA ARG A 45 5.30 -11.60 8.99
C ARG A 45 5.95 -11.54 10.37
N VAL A 46 5.23 -11.09 11.40
CA VAL A 46 5.71 -11.13 12.79
C VAL A 46 5.69 -12.57 13.32
N PHE A 47 4.61 -13.32 13.09
CA PHE A 47 4.47 -14.70 13.54
C PHE A 47 5.47 -15.66 12.90
N ALA A 48 5.84 -15.44 11.64
CA ALA A 48 6.89 -16.21 10.97
C ALA A 48 8.31 -15.92 11.52
N GLY A 49 8.46 -14.97 12.45
CA GLY A 49 9.75 -14.65 13.08
C GLY A 49 10.75 -13.96 12.16
N VAL A 50 10.31 -13.52 10.97
CA VAL A 50 11.18 -12.96 9.92
C VAL A 50 11.33 -11.44 10.00
N HIS A 51 10.46 -10.75 10.74
CA HIS A 51 10.50 -9.30 10.93
C HIS A 51 10.10 -8.92 12.36
N TYR A 52 10.73 -7.87 12.88
CA TYR A 52 10.27 -7.27 14.13
C TYR A 52 8.95 -6.51 13.91
N PRO A 53 8.11 -6.36 14.96
CA PRO A 53 6.90 -5.53 14.89
C PRO A 53 7.18 -4.11 14.39
N SER A 54 8.33 -3.53 14.74
CA SER A 54 8.81 -2.24 14.23
C SER A 54 8.95 -2.20 12.71
N ASP A 55 9.46 -3.27 12.10
CA ASP A 55 9.73 -3.35 10.66
C ASP A 55 8.42 -3.44 9.87
N VAL A 56 7.43 -4.10 10.46
CA VAL A 56 6.07 -4.23 9.92
C VAL A 56 5.32 -2.90 10.04
N MET A 57 5.45 -2.19 11.17
CA MET A 57 4.87 -0.85 11.36
C MET A 57 5.49 0.17 10.41
N ALA A 58 6.82 0.18 10.26
CA ALA A 58 7.52 1.05 9.31
C ALA A 58 7.09 0.76 7.87
N GLY A 59 6.97 -0.52 7.51
CA GLY A 59 6.41 -0.95 6.21
C GLY A 59 4.97 -0.47 6.02
N ALA A 60 4.12 -0.58 7.03
CA ALA A 60 2.72 -0.16 6.96
C ALA A 60 2.59 1.34 6.71
N VAL A 61 3.32 2.16 7.48
CA VAL A 61 3.33 3.62 7.32
C VAL A 61 3.83 4.00 5.93
N LEU A 62 4.95 3.41 5.49
CA LEU A 62 5.51 3.68 4.17
C LEU A 62 4.52 3.30 3.06
N GLY A 63 3.89 2.14 3.17
CA GLY A 63 2.87 1.66 2.22
C GLY A 63 1.68 2.61 2.11
N ILE A 64 1.13 3.06 3.24
CA ILE A 64 0.01 4.01 3.26
C ILE A 64 0.40 5.33 2.61
N VAL A 65 1.57 5.89 2.95
CA VAL A 65 2.04 7.17 2.37
C VAL A 65 2.23 7.04 0.87
N MET A 66 2.87 5.97 0.40
CA MET A 66 3.08 5.74 -1.04
C MET A 66 1.75 5.54 -1.78
N GLY A 67 0.84 4.74 -1.24
CA GLY A 67 -0.49 4.54 -1.82
C GLY A 67 -1.31 5.83 -1.89
N TYR A 68 -1.24 6.67 -0.86
CA TYR A 68 -1.89 7.98 -0.85
C TYR A 68 -1.32 8.94 -1.89
N LEU A 69 0.02 9.05 -1.98
CA LEU A 69 0.69 9.87 -2.99
C LEU A 69 0.33 9.42 -4.41
N TRP A 70 0.29 8.10 -4.63
CA TRP A 70 -0.10 7.54 -5.92
C TRP A 70 -1.52 7.91 -6.33
N VAL A 71 -2.49 7.78 -5.41
CA VAL A 71 -3.87 8.19 -5.67
C VAL A 71 -3.94 9.68 -6.01
N ARG A 72 -3.22 10.54 -5.26
CA ARG A 72 -3.20 11.99 -5.51
C ARG A 72 -2.60 12.34 -6.87
N ILE A 73 -1.46 11.77 -7.21
CA ILE A 73 -0.78 12.01 -8.50
C ILE A 73 -1.62 11.46 -9.64
N GLY A 74 -2.13 10.23 -9.50
CA GLY A 74 -2.98 9.60 -10.50
C GLY A 74 -4.24 10.40 -10.81
N SER A 75 -4.92 10.93 -9.79
CA SER A 75 -6.07 11.82 -9.97
C SER A 75 -5.70 13.14 -10.66
N ALA A 76 -4.55 13.73 -10.33
CA ALA A 76 -4.09 14.97 -10.97
C ALA A 76 -3.74 14.74 -12.44
N VAL A 77 -3.09 13.62 -12.78
CA VAL A 77 -2.79 13.24 -14.16
C VAL A 77 -4.07 12.96 -14.93
N ASN A 78 -5.01 12.22 -14.36
CA ASN A 78 -6.30 11.94 -15.01
C ASN A 78 -7.04 13.23 -15.37
N MET A 79 -7.10 14.18 -14.43
CA MET A 79 -7.70 15.49 -14.65
C MET A 79 -6.99 16.29 -15.75
N TYR A 80 -5.66 16.21 -15.84
CA TYR A 80 -4.91 16.88 -16.90
C TYR A 80 -5.18 16.27 -18.28
N VAL A 81 -5.27 14.94 -18.37
CA VAL A 81 -5.57 14.22 -19.61
C VAL A 81 -6.98 14.52 -20.10
N GLU A 82 -7.98 14.46 -19.21
CA GLU A 82 -9.38 14.79 -19.55
C GLU A 82 -9.52 16.24 -20.05
N LYS A 83 -8.87 17.19 -19.37
CA LYS A 83 -8.87 18.61 -19.83
C LYS A 83 -8.25 18.81 -21.20
N ARG A 84 -7.25 18.00 -21.58
CA ARG A 84 -6.64 18.07 -22.91
C ARG A 84 -7.55 17.47 -23.97
N ALA A 85 -8.21 16.35 -23.66
CA ALA A 85 -9.13 15.68 -24.59
C ALA A 85 -10.40 16.49 -24.89
N ASP A 86 -10.84 17.37 -23.99
CA ASP A 86 -11.99 18.27 -24.18
C ASP A 86 -11.66 19.52 -25.02
N GLN A 87 -10.38 19.78 -25.28
CA GLN A 87 -9.91 20.94 -26.07
C GLN A 87 -9.56 20.60 -27.54
N ASP A 88 -9.56 19.32 -27.90
CA ASP A 88 -9.35 18.81 -29.27
C ASP A 88 -10.70 18.55 -29.96
#